data_AF-A0A0X3VAD4-F1
#
_entry.id   AF-A0A0X3VAD4-F1
#
_cell.length_a   1.000
_cell.length_b   1.000
_cell.length_c   1.000
_cell.angle_alpha   90.00
_cell.angle_beta   90.00
_cell.angle_gamma   90.00
#
_symmetry.space_group_name_H-M   'P 1'
#
loop_
_entity.id
_entity.type
_entity.pdbx_description
1 polymer ?
#
loop_
_entity_poly.entity_id
_entity_poly.type
_entity_poly.pdbx_seq_one_letter_code
_entity_poly.pdbx_strand_id
1 'polypeptide(L)'
;MLEVELSDQDYLRQIGLLARDVVDAAQDEGSLLHGSDPDDATTLQRAVNQLARHLRREHFAGDGCVEDDRPLQHLGGAAVISPSDHPAAQASYLAGCSRLGVEARVEGWALWYTWDDKARAHTMVTTALDTTHGLLKSWSLGHDLQPAQPLRAQIAAVVRGWPGPVILSPSHATTIGLTGR
;
A
#
# COMPACT_ATOMS: atom_id res chain seq x y z
N MET A 1 -36.58 -4.42 -22.56
CA MET A 1 -35.39 -4.61 -21.71
C MET A 1 -35.46 -3.48 -20.70
N LEU A 2 -35.76 -3.76 -19.44
CA LEU A 2 -35.79 -2.71 -18.41
C LEU A 2 -34.33 -2.33 -18.15
N GLU A 3 -33.91 -1.14 -18.59
CA GLU A 3 -32.67 -0.55 -18.11
C GLU A 3 -32.81 -0.41 -16.60
N VAL A 4 -31.97 -1.14 -15.86
CA VAL A 4 -31.87 -0.96 -14.42
C VAL A 4 -31.23 0.41 -14.24
N GLU A 5 -32.03 1.40 -13.82
CA GLU A 5 -31.49 2.69 -13.41
C GLU A 5 -30.53 2.46 -12.24
N LEU A 6 -29.24 2.63 -12.51
CA LEU A 6 -28.20 2.59 -11.51
C LEU A 6 -28.32 3.83 -10.62
N SER A 7 -28.13 3.66 -9.32
CA SER A 7 -28.02 4.79 -8.42
C SER A 7 -26.71 5.54 -8.66
N ASP A 8 -26.60 6.79 -8.18
CA ASP A 8 -25.33 7.55 -8.22
C ASP A 8 -24.17 6.77 -7.57
N GLN A 9 -24.43 6.00 -6.50
CA GLN A 9 -23.42 5.14 -5.88
C GLN A 9 -23.00 3.98 -6.78
N ASP A 10 -23.92 3.43 -7.58
CA ASP A 10 -23.62 2.35 -8.51
C ASP A 10 -22.82 2.88 -9.71
N TYR A 11 -23.11 4.09 -10.18
CA TYR A 11 -22.28 4.76 -11.19
C TYR A 11 -20.87 5.06 -10.67
N LEU A 12 -20.72 5.55 -9.44
CA LEU A 12 -19.41 5.76 -8.83
C LEU A 12 -18.65 4.43 -8.67
N ARG A 13 -19.35 3.35 -8.28
CA ARG A 13 -18.76 2.01 -8.23
C ARG A 13 -18.33 1.54 -9.62
N GLN A 14 -19.15 1.74 -10.65
CA GLN A 14 -18.84 1.38 -12.04
C GLN A 14 -17.61 2.13 -12.57
N ILE A 15 -17.49 3.43 -12.28
CA ILE A 15 -16.30 4.23 -12.63
C ILE A 15 -15.06 3.63 -11.95
N GLY A 16 -15.16 3.27 -10.66
CA GLY A 16 -14.07 2.63 -9.93
C GLY A 16 -13.67 1.26 -10.49
N LEU A 17 -14.63 0.46 -10.96
CA LEU A 17 -14.38 -0.83 -11.62
C LEU A 17 -13.70 -0.65 -12.98
N LEU A 18 -14.21 0.25 -13.82
CA LEU A 18 -13.59 0.56 -15.13
C LEU A 18 -12.17 1.11 -14.98
N ALA A 19 -11.91 1.92 -13.95
CA ALA A 19 -10.57 2.39 -13.64
C ALA A 19 -9.63 1.23 -13.28
N ARG A 20 -10.12 0.18 -12.61
CA ARG A 20 -9.33 -1.03 -12.32
C ARG A 20 -9.11 -1.88 -13.55
N ASP A 21 -10.11 -2.05 -14.40
CA ASP A 21 -9.95 -2.81 -15.64
C ASP A 21 -8.81 -2.22 -16.51
N VAL A 22 -8.68 -0.89 -16.54
CA VAL A 22 -7.56 -0.20 -17.21
C VAL A 22 -6.21 -0.54 -16.56
N VAL A 23 -6.16 -0.61 -15.22
CA VAL A 23 -4.95 -0.95 -14.47
C VAL A 23 -4.57 -2.42 -14.68
N ASP A 24 -5.51 -3.33 -14.55
CA ASP A 24 -5.27 -4.77 -14.65
C ASP A 24 -4.84 -5.14 -16.07
N ALA A 25 -5.50 -4.59 -17.09
CA ALA A 25 -5.10 -4.78 -18.49
C ALA A 25 -3.67 -4.28 -18.75
N ALA A 26 -3.30 -3.12 -18.20
CA ALA A 26 -1.92 -2.61 -18.33
C ALA A 26 -0.89 -3.47 -17.57
N GLN A 27 -1.32 -4.22 -16.54
CA GLN A 27 -0.46 -5.13 -15.78
C GLN A 27 -0.24 -6.44 -16.53
N ASP A 28 -1.30 -7.01 -17.09
CA ASP A 28 -1.28 -8.27 -17.84
C ASP A 28 -0.47 -8.18 -19.14
N GLU A 29 -0.42 -7.01 -19.76
CA GLU A 29 0.43 -6.76 -20.93
C GLU A 29 1.94 -6.67 -20.58
N GLY A 30 2.32 -6.81 -19.30
CA GLY A 30 3.70 -6.64 -18.84
C GLY A 30 4.18 -5.17 -18.89
N SER A 31 3.25 -4.25 -19.14
CA SER A 31 3.52 -2.83 -19.36
C SER A 31 3.61 -2.02 -18.06
N LEU A 32 3.00 -2.51 -16.97
CA LEU A 32 3.13 -1.92 -15.62
C LEU A 32 4.31 -2.51 -14.85
N LEU A 33 5.51 -2.06 -15.17
CA LEU A 33 6.60 -2.12 -14.21
C LEU A 33 6.29 -1.13 -13.08
N HIS A 34 6.66 -1.46 -11.85
CA HIS A 34 6.73 -0.50 -10.73
C HIS A 34 7.78 0.62 -10.96
N GLY A 35 8.18 0.86 -12.21
CA GLY A 35 9.24 1.75 -12.66
C GLY A 35 8.92 2.37 -14.02
N SER A 36 9.95 2.88 -14.71
CA SER A 36 9.84 3.54 -16.01
C SER A 36 9.35 2.59 -17.11
N ASP A 37 8.65 3.15 -18.11
CA ASP A 37 8.25 2.39 -19.31
C ASP A 37 9.50 1.80 -20.00
N PRO A 38 9.40 0.61 -20.59
CA PRO A 38 10.49 0.06 -21.39
C PRO A 38 10.79 0.95 -22.61
N ASP A 39 12.05 0.98 -23.03
CA ASP A 39 12.53 1.89 -24.08
C ASP A 39 11.78 1.71 -25.42
N ASP A 40 11.29 0.50 -25.69
CA ASP A 40 10.56 0.12 -26.90
C ASP A 40 9.04 0.29 -26.81
N ALA A 41 8.50 0.81 -25.70
CA ALA A 41 7.06 1.06 -25.56
C ALA A 41 6.52 2.02 -26.64
N THR A 42 5.36 1.71 -27.20
CA THR A 42 4.67 2.61 -28.14
C THR A 42 4.09 3.82 -27.41
N THR A 43 3.79 4.90 -28.14
CA THR A 43 3.14 6.11 -27.56
C THR A 43 1.80 5.79 -26.88
N LEU A 44 1.01 4.88 -27.46
CA LEU A 44 -0.26 4.45 -26.87
C LEU A 44 -0.02 3.69 -25.55
N GLN A 45 0.92 2.76 -25.53
CA GLN A 45 1.28 2.02 -24.31
C GLN A 45 1.77 2.96 -23.20
N ARG A 46 2.62 3.93 -23.51
CA ARG A 46 3.06 4.94 -22.53
C ARG A 46 1.88 5.75 -21.96
N ALA A 47 0.92 6.15 -22.81
CA ALA A 47 -0.27 6.87 -22.37
C ALA A 47 -1.19 6.01 -21.48
N VAL A 48 -1.40 4.74 -21.84
CA VAL A 48 -2.17 3.78 -21.03
C VAL A 48 -1.47 3.51 -19.69
N ASN A 49 -0.15 3.31 -19.69
CA ASN A 49 0.64 3.15 -18.48
C ASN A 49 0.60 4.39 -17.59
N GLN A 50 0.67 5.59 -18.17
CA GLN A 50 0.54 6.84 -17.42
C GLN A 50 -0.84 6.96 -16.79
N LEU A 51 -1.91 6.65 -17.54
CA LEU A 51 -3.28 6.65 -17.02
C LEU A 51 -3.44 5.62 -15.89
N ALA A 52 -3.00 4.38 -16.11
CA ALA A 52 -3.04 3.32 -15.10
C ALA A 52 -2.25 3.72 -13.83
N ARG A 53 -1.09 4.37 -13.96
CA ARG A 53 -0.34 4.89 -12.80
C ARG A 53 -1.13 5.97 -12.03
N HIS A 54 -1.86 6.85 -12.72
CA HIS A 54 -2.71 7.83 -12.06
C HIS A 54 -3.91 7.17 -11.38
N LEU A 55 -4.54 6.20 -12.03
CA LEU A 55 -5.70 5.47 -11.49
C LEU A 55 -5.33 4.54 -10.32
N ARG A 56 -4.10 4.02 -10.26
CA ARG A 56 -3.60 3.24 -9.10
C ARG A 56 -3.32 4.10 -7.87
N ARG A 57 -3.16 5.42 -7.99
CA ARG A 57 -2.93 6.28 -6.82
C ARG A 57 -4.26 6.48 -6.10
N GLU A 58 -4.55 5.65 -5.10
CA GLU A 58 -5.52 6.06 -4.07
C GLU A 58 -4.86 7.11 -3.18
N HIS A 59 -5.52 8.25 -3.06
CA HIS A 59 -5.06 9.36 -2.24
C HIS A 59 -5.42 9.12 -0.78
N PHE A 60 -4.42 9.16 0.09
CA PHE A 60 -4.58 9.07 1.53
C PHE A 60 -4.15 10.36 2.21
N ALA A 61 -4.80 10.74 3.31
CA ALA A 61 -4.37 11.91 4.07
C ALA A 61 -2.90 11.77 4.49
N GLY A 62 -2.07 12.78 4.18
CA GLY A 62 -0.65 12.78 4.56
C GLY A 62 0.27 11.89 3.73
N ASP A 63 -0.22 11.25 2.66
CA ASP A 63 0.63 10.56 1.67
C ASP A 63 1.46 11.55 0.82
N GLY A 64 1.18 12.85 0.94
CA GLY A 64 1.83 13.98 0.29
C GLY A 64 1.44 14.14 -1.18
N CYS A 65 0.14 14.02 -1.47
CA CYS A 65 -0.57 14.50 -2.67
C CYS A 65 -0.12 15.86 -3.24
N VAL A 66 1.09 15.94 -3.80
CA VAL A 66 1.52 16.91 -4.83
C VAL A 66 2.83 16.48 -5.52
N GLU A 67 3.61 15.54 -4.96
CA GLU A 67 4.91 15.20 -5.54
C GLU A 67 4.78 14.03 -6.52
N ASP A 68 4.53 14.35 -7.80
CA ASP A 68 4.40 13.37 -8.89
C ASP A 68 5.60 12.41 -9.00
N ASP A 69 6.75 12.81 -8.45
CA ASP A 69 8.04 12.11 -8.57
C ASP A 69 8.42 11.21 -7.39
N ARG A 70 7.61 11.09 -6.32
CA ARG A 70 7.95 10.17 -5.23
C ARG A 70 7.75 8.71 -5.67
N PRO A 71 8.81 7.86 -5.61
CA PRO A 71 8.71 6.48 -6.04
C PRO A 71 7.72 5.72 -5.15
N LEU A 72 7.05 4.72 -5.73
CA LEU A 72 6.20 3.81 -4.95
C LEU A 72 7.07 2.92 -4.06
N GLN A 73 6.61 2.69 -2.84
CA GLN A 73 7.21 1.74 -1.92
C GLN A 73 6.56 0.37 -2.13
N HIS A 74 7.32 -0.59 -2.64
CA HIS A 74 6.85 -1.97 -2.73
C HIS A 74 6.79 -2.60 -1.33
N LEU A 75 5.60 -2.97 -0.89
CA LEU A 75 5.34 -3.57 0.42
C LEU A 75 4.99 -5.06 0.27
N GLY A 76 5.66 -5.88 1.07
CA GLY A 76 5.27 -7.27 1.31
C GLY A 76 4.14 -7.38 2.34
N GLY A 77 3.97 -6.35 3.16
CA GLY A 77 2.86 -6.22 4.08
C GLY A 77 2.90 -4.94 4.88
N ALA A 78 1.89 -4.75 5.73
CA ALA A 78 1.77 -3.62 6.63
C ALA A 78 1.09 -4.02 7.95
N ALA A 79 1.28 -3.22 8.98
CA ALA A 79 0.54 -3.30 10.22
C ALA A 79 0.44 -1.92 10.89
N VAL A 80 -0.52 -1.77 11.80
CA VAL A 80 -0.59 -0.62 12.70
C VAL A 80 -0.51 -1.14 14.13
N ILE A 81 0.37 -0.53 14.93
CA ILE A 81 0.41 -0.76 16.37
C ILE A 81 -0.03 0.53 17.07
N SER A 82 -1.01 0.44 17.94
CA SER A 82 -1.56 1.59 18.65
C SER A 82 -1.69 1.28 20.15
N PRO A 83 -1.63 2.31 21.01
CA PRO A 83 -1.98 2.15 22.41
C PRO A 83 -3.45 1.70 22.57
N SER A 84 -3.78 1.14 23.72
CA SER A 84 -5.10 0.61 24.03
C SER A 84 -5.40 0.77 25.51
N ASP A 85 -6.66 1.02 25.86
CA ASP A 85 -7.09 1.06 27.27
C ASP A 85 -7.07 -0.34 27.93
N HIS A 86 -7.04 -1.41 27.13
CA HIS A 86 -6.98 -2.76 27.65
C HIS A 86 -5.54 -3.10 28.12
N PRO A 87 -5.31 -3.48 29.39
CA PRO A 87 -3.95 -3.61 29.95
C PRO A 87 -3.01 -4.54 29.16
N ALA A 88 -3.50 -5.69 28.69
CA ALA A 88 -2.69 -6.62 27.91
C ALA A 88 -2.30 -6.07 26.52
N ALA A 89 -3.21 -5.33 25.88
CA ALA A 89 -2.94 -4.72 24.58
C ALA A 89 -1.98 -3.54 24.74
N GLN A 90 -2.13 -2.75 25.80
CA GLN A 90 -1.19 -1.68 26.14
C GLN A 90 0.23 -2.22 26.39
N ALA A 91 0.36 -3.30 27.17
CA ALA A 91 1.64 -3.95 27.42
C ALA A 91 2.28 -4.46 26.11
N SER A 92 1.46 -5.04 25.22
CA SER A 92 1.91 -5.47 23.88
C SER A 92 2.40 -4.30 23.03
N TYR A 93 1.69 -3.17 23.04
CA TYR A 93 2.08 -1.95 22.34
C TYR A 93 3.43 -1.42 22.83
N LEU A 94 3.61 -1.28 24.15
CA LEU A 94 4.86 -0.82 24.75
C LEU A 94 6.03 -1.77 24.45
N ALA A 95 5.81 -3.08 24.56
CA ALA A 95 6.81 -4.10 24.21
C ALA A 95 7.16 -4.08 22.71
N GLY A 96 6.18 -3.80 21.85
CA GLY A 96 6.37 -3.60 20.42
C GLY A 96 7.26 -2.40 20.13
N CYS A 97 6.96 -1.25 20.72
CA CYS A 97 7.77 -0.03 20.58
C CYS A 97 9.21 -0.24 21.04
N SER A 98 9.39 -0.87 22.21
CA SER A 98 10.71 -1.21 22.75
C SER A 98 11.52 -2.10 21.80
N ARG A 99 10.89 -3.15 21.23
CA ARG A 99 11.54 -4.04 20.25
C ARG A 99 11.92 -3.34 18.95
N LEU A 100 11.11 -2.38 18.54
CA LEU A 100 11.34 -1.58 17.34
C LEU A 100 12.34 -0.43 17.57
N GLY A 101 12.73 -0.18 18.82
CA GLY A 101 13.64 0.91 19.18
C GLY A 101 13.03 2.30 18.99
N VAL A 102 11.69 2.42 19.11
CA VAL A 102 10.96 3.68 18.99
C VAL A 102 10.28 4.06 20.30
N GLU A 103 10.10 5.35 20.52
CA GLU A 103 9.32 5.86 21.63
C GLU A 103 7.82 5.58 21.42
N ALA A 104 7.11 5.28 22.51
CA ALA A 104 5.68 5.12 22.49
C ALA A 104 4.99 6.47 22.22
N ARG A 105 3.92 6.44 21.43
CA ARG A 105 3.13 7.59 21.00
C ARG A 105 1.65 7.32 21.18
N VAL A 106 0.87 8.38 21.37
CA VAL A 106 -0.59 8.26 21.59
C VAL A 106 -1.33 7.84 20.32
N GLU A 107 -0.79 8.20 19.16
CA GLU A 107 -1.36 7.85 17.85
C GLU A 107 -0.94 6.45 17.38
N GLY A 108 0.15 5.92 17.94
CA GLY A 108 0.75 4.65 17.49
C GLY A 108 1.77 4.81 16.36
N TRP A 109 2.05 3.68 15.70
CA TRP A 109 3.02 3.57 14.61
C TRP A 109 2.47 2.71 13.47
N ALA A 110 2.75 3.13 12.24
CA ALA A 110 2.60 2.29 11.06
C ALA A 110 3.89 1.49 10.83
N LEU A 111 3.74 0.20 10.51
CA LEU A 111 4.81 -0.72 10.20
C LEU A 111 4.70 -1.12 8.74
N TRP A 112 5.70 -0.77 7.94
CA TRP A 112 5.76 -1.10 6.52
C TRP A 112 6.82 -2.17 6.31
N TYR A 113 6.39 -3.35 5.90
CA TYR A 113 7.25 -4.53 5.71
C TYR A 113 7.72 -4.59 4.27
N THR A 114 9.02 -4.42 4.06
CA THR A 114 9.63 -4.31 2.73
C THR A 114 11.05 -4.90 2.71
N TRP A 115 11.82 -4.64 1.66
CA TRP A 115 13.17 -5.15 1.45
C TRP A 115 14.14 -4.01 1.14
N ASP A 116 15.41 -4.20 1.54
CA ASP A 116 16.48 -3.27 1.16
C ASP A 116 16.98 -3.55 -0.27
N ASP A 117 17.93 -2.76 -0.74
CA ASP A 117 18.55 -2.90 -2.08
C ASP A 117 19.23 -4.25 -2.31
N LYS A 118 19.46 -5.03 -1.24
CA LYS A 118 20.04 -6.38 -1.29
C LYS A 118 18.97 -7.47 -1.11
N ALA A 119 17.70 -7.13 -1.30
CA ALA A 119 16.54 -8.00 -1.12
C ALA A 119 16.41 -8.58 0.31
N ARG A 120 16.96 -7.91 1.33
CA ARG A 120 16.85 -8.34 2.73
C ARG A 120 15.64 -7.69 3.37
N ALA A 121 14.79 -8.51 4.00
CA ALA A 121 13.60 -8.04 4.69
C ALA A 121 13.94 -7.04 5.80
N HIS A 122 13.21 -5.93 5.83
CA HIS A 122 13.26 -4.93 6.88
C HIS A 122 11.87 -4.28 7.08
N THR A 123 11.69 -3.62 8.21
CA THR A 123 10.48 -2.88 8.56
C THR A 123 10.82 -1.40 8.72
N MET A 124 10.11 -0.57 7.97
CA MET A 124 10.10 0.88 8.18
C MET A 124 9.01 1.20 9.22
N VAL A 125 9.40 1.85 10.32
CA VAL A 125 8.46 2.34 11.34
C VAL A 125 8.14 3.78 11.03
N THR A 126 6.89 4.08 10.67
CA THR A 126 6.49 5.37 10.12
C THR A 126 5.33 6.02 10.86
N THR A 127 5.21 7.33 10.73
CA THR A 127 4.05 8.11 11.21
C THR A 127 2.89 8.11 10.21
N ALA A 128 2.97 7.37 9.10
CA ALA A 128 2.00 7.39 8.01
C ALA A 128 0.76 6.53 8.32
N LEU A 129 0.09 6.81 9.45
CA LEU A 129 -1.03 6.02 9.97
C LEU A 129 -2.22 6.03 9.01
N ASP A 130 -2.66 7.20 8.56
CA ASP A 130 -3.81 7.34 7.66
C ASP A 130 -3.58 6.62 6.32
N THR A 131 -2.39 6.79 5.74
CA THR A 131 -1.94 6.03 4.55
C THR A 131 -2.02 4.53 4.79
N THR A 132 -1.56 4.07 5.95
CA THR A 132 -1.54 2.64 6.27
C THR A 132 -2.96 2.09 6.49
N HIS A 133 -3.83 2.84 7.16
CA HIS A 133 -5.23 2.44 7.34
C HIS A 133 -5.97 2.35 6.01
N GLY A 134 -5.77 3.33 5.12
CA GLY A 134 -6.33 3.30 3.78
C GLY A 134 -5.81 2.12 2.95
N LEU A 135 -4.50 1.90 2.97
CA LEU A 135 -3.85 0.76 2.31
C LEU A 135 -4.43 -0.58 2.79
N LEU A 136 -4.52 -0.78 4.11
CA LEU A 136 -5.08 -2.00 4.71
C LEU A 136 -6.55 -2.21 4.33
N LYS A 137 -7.34 -1.13 4.27
CA LYS A 137 -8.73 -1.19 3.78
C LYS A 137 -8.77 -1.64 2.32
N SER A 138 -7.95 -1.07 1.46
CA SER A 138 -7.93 -1.42 0.03
C SER A 138 -7.43 -2.85 -0.22
N TRP A 139 -6.44 -3.31 0.54
CA TRP A 139 -5.98 -4.70 0.52
C TRP A 139 -7.06 -5.69 0.97
N SER A 140 -7.88 -5.32 1.96
CA SER A 140 -9.00 -6.16 2.41
C SER A 140 -10.07 -6.36 1.33
N LEU A 141 -10.12 -5.49 0.32
CA LEU A 141 -10.95 -5.60 -0.87
C LEU A 141 -10.25 -6.29 -2.04
N GLY A 142 -9.02 -6.77 -1.85
CA GLY A 142 -8.21 -7.42 -2.87
C GLY A 142 -7.46 -6.46 -3.81
N HIS A 143 -7.51 -5.15 -3.57
CA HIS A 143 -6.81 -4.20 -4.45
C HIS A 143 -5.32 -4.15 -4.09
N ASP A 144 -4.46 -4.52 -5.02
CA ASP A 144 -3.01 -4.47 -4.82
C ASP A 144 -2.45 -3.06 -5.03
N LEU A 145 -2.62 -2.22 -4.02
CA LEU A 145 -2.10 -0.86 -4.00
C LEU A 145 -0.77 -0.80 -3.26
N GLN A 146 0.10 0.09 -3.72
CA GLN A 146 1.41 0.36 -3.13
C GLN A 146 1.49 1.86 -2.81
N PRO A 147 1.83 2.27 -1.58
CA PRO A 147 1.89 3.68 -1.22
C PRO A 147 3.14 4.34 -1.81
N ALA A 148 3.15 5.66 -1.90
CA ALA A 148 4.38 6.41 -2.16
C ALA A 148 5.40 6.18 -1.03
N GLN A 149 6.69 6.30 -1.33
CA GLN A 149 7.72 6.28 -0.30
C GLN A 149 7.43 7.33 0.79
N PRO A 150 7.53 6.93 2.06
CA PRO A 150 7.28 7.84 3.15
C PRO A 150 8.40 8.89 3.17
N LEU A 151 8.05 10.12 3.53
CA LEU A 151 9.06 11.17 3.70
C LEU A 151 10.06 10.74 4.76
N ARG A 152 11.32 11.16 4.61
CA ARG A 152 12.36 10.88 5.61
C ARG A 152 11.94 11.28 7.03
N ALA A 153 11.23 12.41 7.16
CA ALA A 153 10.72 12.90 8.44
C ALA A 153 9.59 12.04 9.05
N GLN A 154 8.90 11.23 8.22
CA GLN A 154 7.88 10.28 8.69
C GLN A 154 8.49 8.96 9.16
N ILE A 155 9.77 8.67 8.86
CA ILE A 155 10.44 7.42 9.24
C ILE A 155 11.13 7.62 10.59
N ALA A 156 10.64 6.94 11.62
CA ALA A 156 11.24 6.97 12.95
C ALA A 156 12.37 5.94 13.12
N ALA A 157 12.24 4.77 12.49
CA ALA A 157 13.24 3.72 12.53
C ALA A 157 13.17 2.79 11.31
N VAL A 158 14.28 2.11 11.04
CA VAL A 158 14.36 0.98 10.09
C VAL A 158 14.93 -0.21 10.84
N VAL A 159 14.12 -1.26 10.97
CA VAL A 159 14.42 -2.45 11.78
C VAL A 159 14.64 -3.65 10.87
N ARG A 160 15.62 -4.50 11.17
CA ARG A 160 15.90 -5.69 10.36
C ARG A 160 14.83 -6.76 10.54
N GLY A 161 14.45 -7.41 9.44
CA GLY A 161 13.42 -8.45 9.42
C GLY A 161 12.01 -7.87 9.52
N TRP A 162 11.01 -8.75 9.60
CA TRP A 162 9.61 -8.40 9.75
C TRP A 162 9.10 -8.81 11.13
N PRO A 163 9.31 -8.00 12.18
CA PRO A 163 8.84 -8.32 13.51
C PRO A 163 7.32 -8.15 13.65
N GLY A 164 6.68 -9.14 14.28
CA GLY A 164 5.26 -9.06 14.68
C GLY A 164 4.27 -9.59 13.64
N PRO A 165 2.96 -9.37 13.86
CA PRO A 165 1.93 -9.77 12.91
C PRO A 165 2.01 -8.90 11.65
N VAL A 166 1.94 -9.55 10.47
CA VAL A 166 2.00 -8.90 9.17
C VAL A 166 0.68 -9.13 8.45
N ILE A 167 0.01 -8.06 8.03
CA ILE A 167 -1.04 -8.16 7.00
C ILE A 167 -0.32 -8.09 5.67
N LEU A 168 -0.35 -9.18 4.91
CA LEU A 168 0.39 -9.27 3.65
C LEU A 168 -0.30 -8.45 2.57
N SER A 169 0.48 -7.89 1.66
CA SER A 169 -0.06 -7.30 0.44
C SER A 169 -0.65 -8.40 -0.45
N PRO A 170 -1.70 -8.11 -1.27
CA PRO A 170 -2.30 -9.11 -2.16
C PRO A 170 -1.30 -9.77 -3.13
N SER A 171 -0.40 -8.97 -3.72
CA SER A 171 0.68 -9.49 -4.58
C SER A 171 1.63 -10.42 -3.84
N HIS A 172 2.05 -10.04 -2.62
CA HIS A 172 2.95 -10.87 -1.83
C HIS A 172 2.27 -12.16 -1.36
N ALA A 173 1.01 -12.09 -0.92
CA ALA A 173 0.21 -13.26 -0.55
C ALA A 173 0.05 -14.25 -1.71
N THR A 174 -0.19 -13.75 -2.93
CA THR A 174 -0.23 -14.56 -4.15
C THR A 174 1.12 -15.23 -4.41
N THR A 175 2.21 -14.47 -4.33
CA THR A 175 3.58 -14.95 -4.57
C THR A 175 3.97 -16.11 -3.65
N ILE A 176 3.53 -16.06 -2.38
CA ILE A 176 3.81 -17.11 -1.39
C ILE A 176 2.71 -18.18 -1.29
N GLY A 177 1.74 -18.17 -2.20
CA GLY A 177 0.72 -19.22 -2.33
C GLY A 177 -0.34 -19.24 -1.24
N LEU A 178 -0.61 -18.10 -0.59
CA LEU A 178 -1.61 -17.99 0.49
C LEU A 178 -3.00 -17.54 0.02
N THR A 179 -3.16 -17.19 -1.26
CA THR A 179 -4.48 -16.92 -1.86
C THR A 179 -5.12 -18.24 -2.31
N GLY A 180 -6.31 -18.54 -1.79
CA GLY A 180 -7.10 -19.70 -2.21
C GLY A 180 -7.50 -19.58 -3.68
N ARG A 181 -7.37 -20.69 -4.42
CA ARG A 181 -7.96 -20.85 -5.76
C ARG A 181 -9.48 -20.96 -5.67
#